data_AF-A0A7X0G658-F1
#
_entry.id   AF-A0A7X0G658-F1
#
_cell.length_a   1.000
_cell.length_b   1.000
_cell.length_c   1.000
_cell.angle_alpha   90.00
_cell.angle_beta   90.00
_cell.angle_gamma   90.00
#
_symmetry.space_group_name_H-M   'P 1'
#
loop_
_entity.id
_entity.type
_entity.pdbx_description
1 polymer ?
#
loop_
_entity_poly.entity_id
_entity_poly.type
_entity_poly.pdbx_seq_one_letter_code
_entity_poly.pdbx_strand_id
1 'polypeptide(L)'
;MKTFVSEGATWNIGFFDGQQVVWPNAEVLTGVTMRLLHQVHEATSLGPVNLSDLPRMEAAFATNTAIGVRAITAINEVEFPDVHPILETLRKEYEEIPAEAV
;
A
#
# COMPACT_ATOMS: atom_id res chain seq x y z
N MET A 1 14.84 19.42 -4.52
CA MET A 1 14.44 18.20 -5.26
C MET A 1 13.12 17.74 -4.69
N LYS A 2 12.11 17.42 -5.51
CA LYS A 2 10.89 16.79 -4.99
C LYS A 2 11.18 15.30 -4.86
N THR A 3 11.13 14.78 -3.64
CA THR A 3 11.45 13.36 -3.36
C THR A 3 10.14 12.63 -3.11
N PHE A 4 9.63 12.00 -4.16
CA PHE A 4 8.40 11.22 -4.11
C PHE A 4 8.71 9.73 -3.95
N VAL A 5 7.81 9.04 -3.27
CA VAL A 5 7.82 7.58 -3.14
C VAL A 5 7.32 6.96 -4.45
N SER A 6 7.95 5.87 -4.87
CA SER A 6 7.55 5.06 -6.04
C SER A 6 7.22 3.64 -5.58
N GLU A 7 8.20 2.75 -5.51
CA GLU A 7 8.05 1.36 -5.09
C GLU A 7 9.34 0.80 -4.46
N GLY A 8 9.30 -0.43 -3.97
CA GLY A 8 10.50 -1.17 -3.60
C GLY A 8 11.00 -2.06 -4.73
N ALA A 9 12.16 -2.71 -4.54
CA ALA A 9 12.82 -3.47 -5.60
C ALA A 9 11.98 -4.60 -6.24
N THR A 10 11.03 -5.17 -5.50
CA THR A 10 10.18 -6.27 -5.95
C THR A 10 8.73 -6.16 -5.46
N TRP A 11 8.29 -4.99 -5.01
CA TRP A 11 7.01 -4.82 -4.31
C TRP A 11 6.50 -3.38 -4.45
N ASN A 12 5.19 -3.20 -4.55
CA ASN A 12 4.57 -1.87 -4.56
C ASN A 12 4.28 -1.40 -3.13
N ILE A 13 4.22 -0.08 -2.93
CA ILE A 13 3.92 0.54 -1.64
C ILE A 13 2.57 1.25 -1.68
N GLY A 14 1.83 1.16 -0.59
CA GLY A 14 0.61 1.93 -0.34
C GLY A 14 0.63 2.53 1.07
N PHE A 15 -0.19 3.56 1.26
CA PHE A 15 -0.35 4.27 2.52
C PHE A 15 -1.83 4.38 2.89
N PHE A 16 -2.14 4.64 4.15
CA PHE A 16 -3.47 5.01 4.60
C PHE A 16 -3.41 6.36 5.31
N ASP A 17 -4.23 7.32 4.87
CA ASP A 17 -4.23 8.70 5.37
C ASP A 17 -5.27 8.96 6.49
N GLY A 18 -5.88 7.89 7.02
CA GLY A 18 -7.00 7.96 7.97
C GLY A 18 -8.38 7.90 7.31
N GLN A 19 -8.46 8.08 5.99
CA GLN A 19 -9.72 8.08 5.23
C GLN A 19 -9.72 7.08 4.07
N GLN A 20 -8.59 6.96 3.35
CA GLN A 20 -8.49 6.16 2.14
C GLN A 20 -7.08 5.61 1.95
N VAL A 21 -6.97 4.56 1.16
CA VAL A 21 -5.68 4.03 0.71
C VAL A 21 -5.11 4.94 -0.38
N VAL A 22 -3.90 5.44 -0.16
CA VAL A 22 -3.16 6.29 -1.09
C VAL A 22 -2.11 5.45 -1.80
N TRP A 23 -2.25 5.32 -3.11
CA TRP A 23 -1.25 4.72 -3.97
C TRP A 23 -0.36 5.81 -4.58
N PRO A 24 0.97 5.67 -4.55
CA PRO A 24 1.87 6.63 -5.16
C PRO A 24 1.65 6.74 -6.67
N ASN A 25 1.38 7.95 -7.14
CA ASN A 25 1.43 8.27 -8.57
C ASN A 25 2.87 8.53 -9.00
N ALA A 26 3.57 7.45 -9.36
CA ALA A 26 4.97 7.47 -9.76
C ALA A 26 5.24 6.41 -10.83
N GLU A 27 6.46 6.36 -11.35
CA GLU A 27 6.90 5.24 -12.20
C GLU A 27 7.02 3.99 -11.32
N VAL A 28 6.04 3.10 -11.42
CA VAL A 28 5.94 1.85 -10.66
C VAL A 28 5.50 0.72 -11.58
N LEU A 29 5.94 -0.50 -11.31
CA LEU A 29 5.39 -1.69 -11.95
C LEU A 29 3.98 -1.93 -11.40
N THR A 30 2.97 -2.08 -12.26
CA THR A 30 1.61 -2.40 -11.79
C THR A 30 1.55 -3.85 -11.31
N GLY A 31 1.87 -4.08 -10.03
CA GLY A 31 1.87 -5.41 -9.43
C GLY A 31 0.47 -6.02 -9.36
N VAL A 32 0.40 -7.35 -9.47
CA VAL A 32 -0.87 -8.08 -9.47
C VAL A 32 -1.64 -7.87 -8.15
N THR A 33 -0.96 -7.97 -7.00
CA THR A 33 -1.59 -7.74 -5.68
C THR A 33 -2.12 -6.31 -5.54
N MET A 34 -1.36 -5.30 -5.97
CA MET A 34 -1.82 -3.90 -6.00
C MET A 34 -3.08 -3.75 -6.86
N ARG A 35 -3.08 -4.32 -8.07
CA ARG A 35 -4.22 -4.27 -8.99
C ARG A 35 -5.46 -4.95 -8.41
N LEU A 36 -5.28 -6.12 -7.78
CA LEU A 36 -6.36 -6.86 -7.16
C LEU A 36 -6.97 -6.07 -5.99
N LEU A 37 -6.14 -5.47 -5.13
CA LEU A 37 -6.62 -4.60 -4.06
C LEU A 37 -7.36 -3.36 -4.59
N HIS A 38 -6.90 -2.76 -5.68
CA HIS A 38 -7.64 -1.68 -6.34
C HIS A 38 -9.04 -2.08 -6.83
N GLN A 39 -9.27 -3.37 -7.09
CA GLN A 39 -10.58 -3.85 -7.55
C GLN A 39 -11.55 -4.10 -6.40
N VAL A 40 -11.05 -4.45 -5.22
CA VAL A 40 -11.88 -4.86 -4.08
C VAL A 40 -11.98 -3.80 -3.00
N HIS A 41 -11.02 -2.88 -2.91
CA HIS A 41 -11.03 -1.78 -1.95
C HIS A 41 -11.54 -0.50 -2.62
N GLU A 42 -12.68 0.01 -2.17
CA GLU A 42 -13.34 1.17 -2.80
C GLU A 42 -12.66 2.50 -2.47
N ALA A 43 -12.26 2.71 -1.22
CA ALA A 43 -11.71 3.98 -0.73
C ALA A 43 -10.23 4.11 -1.10
N THR A 44 -9.95 4.36 -2.38
CA THR A 44 -8.57 4.53 -2.89
C THR A 44 -8.38 5.87 -3.58
N SER A 45 -7.15 6.38 -3.52
CA SER A 45 -6.69 7.52 -4.31
C SER A 45 -5.34 7.25 -4.96
N LEU A 46 -5.09 7.97 -6.05
CA LEU A 46 -3.81 7.98 -6.75
C LEU A 46 -3.23 9.39 -6.67
N GLY A 47 -2.05 9.53 -6.07
CA GLY A 47 -1.45 10.85 -5.86
C GLY A 47 0.03 10.77 -5.55
N PRO A 48 0.79 11.84 -5.81
CA PRO A 48 2.19 11.88 -5.40
C PRO A 48 2.29 11.82 -3.87
N VAL A 49 3.11 10.91 -3.35
CA VAL A 49 3.42 10.82 -1.91
C VAL A 49 4.84 11.31 -1.71
N ASN A 50 5.02 12.48 -1.11
CA ASN A 50 6.34 12.98 -0.74
C ASN A 50 6.81 12.38 0.58
N LEU A 51 8.13 12.39 0.82
CA LEU A 51 8.66 12.05 2.14
C LEU A 51 8.10 12.95 3.27
N SER A 52 7.75 14.20 2.95
CA SER A 52 7.12 15.13 3.91
C SER A 52 5.66 14.79 4.26
N ASP A 53 5.01 13.94 3.47
CA ASP A 53 3.62 13.52 3.71
C ASP A 53 3.55 12.31 4.65
N LEU A 54 4.65 11.55 4.77
CA LEU A 54 4.74 10.33 5.57
C LEU A 54 4.28 10.51 7.04
N PRO A 55 4.63 11.58 7.77
CA PRO A 55 4.19 11.76 9.15
C PRO A 55 2.68 11.95 9.31
N ARG A 56 1.93 12.12 8.22
CA ARG A 56 0.47 12.27 8.22
C ARG A 56 -0.25 10.96 7.88
N MET A 57 0.47 9.92 7.49
CA MET A 57 -0.11 8.62 7.16
C MET A 57 -0.24 7.80 8.44
N GLU A 58 -1.38 7.16 8.63
CA GLU A 58 -1.66 6.31 9.80
C GLU A 58 -1.09 4.90 9.62
N ALA A 59 -0.89 4.44 8.38
CA ALA A 59 -0.25 3.16 8.08
C ALA A 59 0.48 3.20 6.73
N ALA A 60 1.51 2.34 6.60
CA ALA A 60 2.21 2.07 5.36
C ALA A 60 2.32 0.56 5.13
N PHE A 61 2.28 0.12 3.88
CA PHE A 61 2.33 -1.31 3.55
C PHE A 61 2.96 -1.60 2.19
N ALA A 62 3.55 -2.78 2.09
CA ALA A 62 4.07 -3.35 0.86
C ALA A 62 3.10 -4.41 0.31
N THR A 63 3.03 -4.51 -1.01
CA THR A 63 2.29 -5.56 -1.72
C THR A 63 3.20 -6.35 -2.66
N ASN A 64 3.05 -7.67 -2.64
CA ASN A 64 3.73 -8.60 -3.54
C ASN A 64 2.93 -9.92 -3.59
N THR A 65 2.94 -10.62 -4.72
CA THR A 65 2.20 -11.87 -4.92
C THR A 65 2.53 -12.99 -3.92
N ALA A 66 3.77 -13.05 -3.43
CA ALA A 66 4.23 -14.05 -2.46
C ALA A 66 3.80 -13.74 -1.02
N ILE A 67 3.46 -12.48 -0.70
CA ILE A 67 3.22 -12.02 0.68
C ILE A 67 1.79 -11.48 0.86
N GLY A 68 1.11 -11.05 -0.21
CA GLY A 68 -0.13 -10.28 -0.11
C GLY A 68 0.17 -8.87 0.39
N VAL A 69 -0.28 -8.55 1.60
CA VAL A 69 -0.14 -7.23 2.25
C VAL A 69 0.72 -7.33 3.52
N ARG A 70 1.87 -6.64 3.53
CA ARG A 70 2.79 -6.59 4.67
C ARG A 70 2.94 -5.17 5.19
N ALA A 71 2.87 -5.00 6.51
CA ALA A 71 3.10 -3.69 7.14
C ALA A 71 4.55 -3.22 6.89
N ILE A 72 4.71 -1.93 6.65
CA ILE A 72 5.99 -1.24 6.73
C ILE A 72 5.98 -0.46 8.04
N THR A 73 6.90 -0.79 8.95
CA THR A 73 6.94 -0.18 10.29
C THR A 73 7.81 1.06 10.37
N ALA A 74 8.66 1.32 9.37
CA ALA A 74 9.43 2.55 9.30
C ALA A 74 9.86 2.88 7.86
N ILE A 75 9.91 4.19 7.56
CA ILE A 75 10.57 4.75 6.39
C ILE A 75 11.43 5.92 6.86
N ASN A 76 12.74 5.80 6.74
CA ASN A 76 13.71 6.72 7.35
C ASN A 76 13.44 6.88 8.86
N GLU A 77 13.14 8.09 9.33
CA GLU A 77 12.88 8.43 10.73
C GLU A 77 11.37 8.39 11.09
N VAL A 78 10.50 8.06 10.13
CA VAL A 78 9.05 7.98 10.35
C VAL A 78 8.65 6.56 10.68
N GLU A 79 8.06 6.37 11.86
CA GLU A 79 7.53 5.09 12.33
C GLU A 79 6.03 4.94 11.99
N PHE A 80 5.61 3.71 11.72
CA PHE A 80 4.23 3.32 11.45
C PHE A 80 3.87 2.11 12.32
N PRO A 81 2.59 1.93 12.68
CA PRO A 81 2.16 0.76 13.43
C PRO A 81 2.35 -0.51 12.60
N ASP A 82 2.78 -1.59 13.27
CA ASP A 82 2.85 -2.94 12.70
C ASP A 82 1.45 -3.57 12.51
N VAL A 83 0.49 -3.13 13.34
CA VAL A 83 -0.91 -3.52 13.32
C VAL A 83 -1.81 -2.28 13.19
N HIS A 84 -2.70 -2.28 12.20
CA HIS A 84 -3.71 -1.24 12.01
C HIS A 84 -4.96 -1.86 11.37
N PRO A 85 -6.19 -1.42 11.72
CA PRO A 85 -7.42 -1.98 11.16
C PRO A 85 -7.44 -2.03 9.63
N ILE A 86 -6.94 -0.98 8.95
CA ILE A 86 -6.86 -0.98 7.48
C ILE A 86 -5.99 -2.12 6.92
N LEU A 87 -4.91 -2.50 7.62
CA LEU A 87 -4.02 -3.57 7.16
C LEU A 87 -4.70 -4.94 7.30
N GLU A 88 -5.50 -5.12 8.34
CA GLU A 88 -6.33 -6.33 8.52
C GLU A 88 -7.42 -6.40 7.46
N THR A 89 -8.10 -5.28 7.18
CA THR A 89 -9.10 -5.16 6.12
C THR A 89 -8.50 -5.53 4.76
N LEU A 90 -7.39 -4.91 4.36
CA LEU A 90 -6.77 -5.17 3.06
C LEU A 90 -6.26 -6.62 2.92
N ARG A 91 -5.74 -7.22 3.99
CA ARG A 91 -5.37 -8.64 3.99
C ARG A 91 -6.58 -9.52 3.75
N LYS A 92 -7.65 -9.28 4.51
CA LYS A 92 -8.90 -10.04 4.38
C LYS A 92 -9.50 -9.89 2.98
N GLU A 93 -9.60 -8.66 2.47
CA GLU A 93 -10.10 -8.39 1.13
C GLU A 93 -9.29 -9.11 0.05
N TYR A 94 -7.96 -9.14 0.16
CA TYR A 94 -7.09 -9.88 -0.75
C TYR A 94 -7.26 -11.40 -0.64
N GLU A 95 -7.37 -11.94 0.58
CA GLU A 95 -7.56 -13.38 0.84
C GLU A 95 -8.92 -13.89 0.37
N GLU A 96 -9.95 -13.04 0.35
CA GLU A 96 -11.29 -13.37 -0.12
C GLU A 96 -11.43 -13.36 -1.64
N ILE A 97 -10.41 -12.90 -2.38
CA ILE A 97 -10.42 -12.93 -3.85
C ILE A 97 -10.39 -14.39 -4.32
N PRO A 98 -11.39 -14.83 -5.12
CA PRO A 98 -11.40 -16.19 -5.64
C PRO A 98 -10.15 -16.47 -6.47
N ALA A 99 -9.49 -17.60 -6.18
CA ALA A 99 -8.40 -18.08 -7.02
C ALA A 99 -8.91 -18.40 -8.44
N GLU A 100 -8.06 -18.14 -9.44
CA GLU A 100 -8.34 -18.56 -10.80
C GLU A 100 -8.45 -20.08 -10.86
N ALA A 101 -9.54 -20.58 -11.44
CA ALA A 101 -9.72 -22.01 -11.66
C ALA A 101 -8.68 -22.51 -12.69
N VAL A 102 -7.94 -23.54 -12.32
CA VAL A 102 -6.94 -24.22 -13.17
C VAL A 102 -7.60 -25.32 -14.00
#